data_AF-A0AAD9MU98-F1
#
_entry.id   AF-A0AAD9MU98-F1
#
_cell.length_a   1.000
_cell.length_b   1.000
_cell.length_c   1.000
_cell.angle_alpha   90.00
_cell.angle_beta   90.00
_cell.angle_gamma   90.00
#
_symmetry.space_group_name_H-M   'P 1'
#
loop_
_entity.id
_entity.type
_entity.pdbx_description
1 polymer ?
#
loop_
_entity_poly.entity_id
_entity_poly.type
_entity_poly.pdbx_seq_one_letter_code
_entity_poly.pdbx_strand_id
1 'polypeptide(L)'
;MKDTATRSFGRPYQILLQVLLESSYAVCTNFGQLDSNKRSIRRTRRCALPKDPDSLSHLIWLTLTDEWKTTGGDDPRSFFLYDSGPESRDRVILFVSQQGLQQQ
;
A
#
# COMPACT_ATOMS: atom_id res chain seq x y z
N MET A 1 -10.83 -5.96 10.16
CA MET A 1 -9.73 -5.65 9.21
C MET A 1 -10.07 -4.54 8.21
N LYS A 2 -11.23 -4.55 7.54
CA LYS A 2 -11.54 -3.56 6.49
C LYS A 2 -11.49 -2.11 7.02
N ASP A 3 -12.11 -1.85 8.17
CA ASP A 3 -12.12 -0.51 8.80
C ASP A 3 -10.75 -0.08 9.33
N THR A 4 -9.99 -1.01 9.92
CA THR A 4 -8.62 -0.77 10.37
C THR A 4 -7.70 -0.43 9.20
N ALA A 5 -7.88 -1.12 8.07
CA ALA A 5 -7.10 -0.89 6.86
C ALA A 5 -7.39 0.48 6.25
N THR A 6 -8.65 0.93 6.19
CA THR A 6 -9.01 2.22 5.58
C THR A 6 -8.69 3.42 6.45
N ARG A 7 -8.73 3.29 7.78
CA ARG A 7 -8.54 4.42 8.72
C ARG A 7 -7.13 4.57 9.26
N SER A 8 -6.29 3.53 9.16
CA SER A 8 -4.91 3.59 9.65
C SER A 8 -4.00 4.34 8.67
N PHE A 9 -3.05 5.11 9.19
CA PHE A 9 -1.94 5.70 8.43
C PHE A 9 -0.67 4.82 8.43
N GLY A 10 -0.68 3.70 9.17
CA GLY A 10 0.47 2.79 9.26
C GLY A 10 0.68 1.99 7.97
N ARG A 11 1.91 1.51 7.75
CA ARG A 11 2.22 0.60 6.64
C ARG A 11 1.45 -0.72 6.79
N PRO A 12 1.17 -1.46 5.70
CA PRO A 12 0.42 -2.71 5.76
C PRO A 12 0.96 -3.71 6.79
N TYR A 13 2.29 -3.85 6.91
CA TYR A 13 2.88 -4.74 7.92
C TYR A 13 2.62 -4.28 9.37
N GLN A 14 2.58 -2.96 9.63
CA GLN A 14 2.32 -2.41 10.96
C GLN A 14 0.87 -2.68 11.38
N ILE A 15 -0.08 -2.54 10.46
CA ILE A 15 -1.48 -2.88 10.70
C ILE A 15 -1.61 -4.37 11.01
N LEU A 16 -0.94 -5.24 10.23
CA LEU A 16 -0.99 -6.68 10.46
C LEU A 16 -0.40 -7.04 11.82
N LEU A 17 0.74 -6.47 12.19
CA LEU A 17 1.35 -6.69 13.50
C LEU A 17 0.42 -6.24 14.62
N GLN A 18 -0.19 -5.06 14.51
CA GLN A 18 -1.14 -4.58 15.50
C GLN A 18 -2.33 -5.53 15.66
N VAL A 19 -2.94 -5.94 14.54
CA VAL A 19 -4.06 -6.88 14.56
C VAL A 19 -3.65 -8.22 15.18
N LEU A 20 -2.47 -8.73 14.86
CA LEU A 20 -1.95 -9.98 15.41
C LEU A 20 -1.68 -9.90 16.92
N LEU A 21 -1.14 -8.77 17.40
CA LEU A 21 -0.87 -8.55 18.82
C LEU A 21 -2.17 -8.45 19.64
N GLU A 22 -3.23 -7.94 19.05
CA GLU A 22 -4.56 -7.80 19.67
C GLU A 22 -5.45 -9.04 19.49
N SER A 23 -4.99 -10.05 18.73
CA SER A 23 -5.76 -11.24 18.39
C SER A 23 -5.46 -12.44 19.28
N SER A 24 -6.41 -13.38 19.33
CA SER A 24 -6.21 -14.65 20.03
C SER A 24 -5.22 -15.57 19.29
N TYR A 25 -4.60 -16.49 20.04
CA TYR A 25 -3.65 -17.46 19.47
C TYR A 25 -4.23 -18.24 18.30
N ALA A 26 -5.49 -18.68 18.39
CA ALA A 26 -6.19 -19.41 17.33
C ALA A 26 -6.38 -18.58 16.04
N VAL A 27 -6.45 -17.25 16.13
CA VAL A 27 -6.50 -16.37 14.96
C VAL A 27 -5.11 -16.20 14.37
N CYS A 28 -4.07 -16.07 15.21
CA CYS A 28 -2.69 -15.96 14.78
C CYS A 28 -2.20 -17.21 14.04
N THR A 29 -2.59 -18.42 14.48
CA THR A 29 -2.21 -19.68 13.82
C THR A 29 -2.90 -19.87 12.46
N ASN A 30 -4.05 -19.22 12.24
CA ASN A 30 -4.81 -19.29 10.99
C ASN A 30 -4.63 -18.06 10.10
N PHE A 31 -3.69 -17.17 10.43
CA PHE A 31 -3.56 -15.86 9.78
C PHE A 31 -3.20 -15.95 8.28
N GLY A 32 -2.70 -17.09 7.81
CA GLY A 32 -2.38 -17.33 6.41
C GLY A 32 -1.12 -16.59 5.94
N GLN A 33 -0.95 -16.47 4.62
CA GLN A 33 0.26 -15.87 4.05
C GLN A 33 0.32 -14.34 4.25
N LEU A 34 1.36 -13.88 4.94
CA LEU A 34 1.59 -12.47 5.27
C LEU A 34 1.49 -11.55 4.04
N ASP A 35 2.10 -11.92 2.92
CA ASP A 35 2.11 -11.09 1.71
C ASP A 35 0.75 -11.02 1.01
N SER A 36 -0.09 -12.06 1.16
CA SER A 36 -1.48 -12.02 0.70
C SER A 36 -2.26 -11.00 1.51
N ASN A 37 -2.12 -11.02 2.84
CA ASN A 37 -2.80 -10.07 3.72
C ASN A 37 -2.32 -8.63 3.51
N LYS A 38 -1.01 -8.39 3.32
CA LYS A 38 -0.47 -7.08 2.94
C LYS A 38 -1.09 -6.60 1.62
N ARG A 39 -1.18 -7.46 0.61
CA ARG A 39 -1.85 -7.14 -0.67
C ARG A 39 -3.33 -6.80 -0.48
N SER A 40 -4.06 -7.54 0.35
CA SER A 40 -5.46 -7.27 0.65
C SER A 40 -5.68 -5.94 1.36
N ILE A 41 -4.81 -5.56 2.30
CA ILE A 41 -4.83 -4.24 2.95
C ILE A 41 -4.60 -3.14 1.92
N ARG A 42 -3.56 -3.25 1.09
CA ARG A 42 -3.26 -2.29 0.03
C ARG A 42 -4.44 -2.13 -0.92
N ARG A 43 -5.04 -3.24 -1.39
CA ARG A 43 -6.20 -3.21 -2.28
C ARG A 43 -7.42 -2.57 -1.62
N THR A 44 -7.69 -2.90 -0.36
CA THR A 44 -8.81 -2.32 0.40
C THR A 44 -8.67 -0.81 0.53
N ARG A 45 -7.47 -0.32 0.87
CA ARG A 45 -7.17 1.12 0.90
C ARG A 45 -7.40 1.76 -0.46
N ARG A 46 -6.84 1.16 -1.53
CA ARG A 46 -6.99 1.69 -2.90
C ARG A 46 -8.44 1.76 -3.35
N CYS A 47 -9.28 0.78 -3.02
CA CYS A 47 -10.71 0.84 -3.33
C CYS A 47 -11.46 1.94 -2.56
N ALA A 48 -10.91 2.43 -1.45
CA ALA A 48 -11.45 3.57 -0.71
C ALA A 48 -10.94 4.93 -1.26
N LEU A 49 -10.00 4.92 -2.20
CA LEU A 49 -9.45 6.13 -2.79
C LEU A 49 -10.14 6.47 -4.12
N PRO A 50 -10.16 7.75 -4.50
CA PRO A 50 -10.53 8.19 -5.84
C PRO A 50 -9.76 7.40 -6.92
N LYS A 51 -10.47 6.98 -7.98
CA LYS A 51 -9.89 6.24 -9.11
C LYS A 51 -8.87 7.05 -9.90
N ASP A 52 -9.04 8.37 -9.89
CA ASP A 52 -8.10 9.35 -10.43
C ASP A 52 -7.45 10.12 -9.27
N PRO A 53 -6.11 10.13 -9.16
CA PRO A 53 -5.45 11.00 -8.21
C PRO A 53 -5.52 12.44 -8.72
N ASP A 54 -6.57 13.16 -8.33
CA ASP A 54 -6.79 14.57 -8.73
C ASP A 54 -5.70 15.54 -8.23
N SER A 55 -4.75 15.08 -7.39
CA SER A 55 -3.67 15.90 -6.86
C SER A 55 -2.41 15.13 -6.49
N LEU A 56 -1.26 15.80 -6.57
CA LEU A 56 0.05 15.32 -6.10
C LEU A 56 0.04 14.97 -4.61
N SER A 57 -0.68 15.73 -3.78
CA SER A 57 -0.87 15.46 -2.35
C SER A 57 -1.44 14.07 -2.07
N HIS A 58 -2.29 13.57 -2.97
CA HIS A 58 -2.87 12.23 -2.87
C HIS A 58 -1.85 11.14 -3.18
N LEU A 59 -1.02 11.33 -4.19
CA LEU A 59 0.14 10.47 -4.49
C LEU A 59 1.15 10.46 -3.35
N ILE A 60 1.43 11.63 -2.76
CA ILE A 60 2.30 11.75 -1.59
C ILE A 60 1.74 10.95 -0.41
N TRP A 61 0.46 11.10 -0.07
CA TRP A 61 -0.17 10.32 1.00
C TRP A 61 -0.06 8.81 0.79
N LEU A 62 -0.27 8.35 -0.45
CA LEU A 62 -0.10 6.94 -0.83
C LEU A 62 1.34 6.46 -0.65
N THR A 63 2.34 7.26 -1.05
CA THR A 63 3.76 6.90 -0.90
C THR A 63 4.23 6.86 0.56
N LEU A 64 3.57 7.61 1.45
CA LEU A 64 3.88 7.63 2.88
C LEU A 64 3.28 6.41 3.61
N THR A 65 2.13 5.93 3.15
CA THR A 65 1.34 4.88 3.82
C THR A 65 1.53 3.48 3.24
N ASP A 66 2.15 3.36 2.06
CA ASP A 66 2.50 2.10 1.41
C ASP A 66 4.04 1.96 1.28
N GLU A 67 4.51 0.82 0.79
CA GLU A 67 5.92 0.47 0.77
C GLU A 67 6.60 0.85 -0.56
N TRP A 68 7.73 1.55 -0.45
CA TRP A 68 8.66 1.72 -1.55
C TRP A 68 9.32 0.38 -1.88
N LYS A 69 9.58 0.16 -3.17
CA LYS A 69 10.29 -0.99 -3.70
C LYS A 69 11.66 -0.55 -4.20
N THR A 70 12.54 -1.53 -4.37
CA THR A 70 13.89 -1.31 -4.89
C THR A 70 14.07 -2.13 -6.15
N THR A 71 14.67 -1.55 -7.19
CA THR A 71 15.06 -2.29 -8.40
C THR A 71 16.17 -3.29 -8.08
N GLY A 72 16.28 -4.37 -8.86
CA GLY A 72 17.43 -5.26 -8.81
C GLY A 72 18.61 -4.72 -9.63
N GLY A 73 19.77 -5.36 -9.50
CA GLY A 73 21.01 -5.02 -10.23
C GLY A 73 22.05 -4.32 -9.36
N ASP A 74 23.14 -3.86 -10.01
CA ASP A 74 24.31 -3.30 -9.32
C ASP A 74 24.09 -1.87 -8.79
N ASP A 75 23.10 -1.14 -9.31
CA ASP A 75 22.67 0.19 -8.83
C ASP A 75 21.17 0.16 -8.43
N PRO A 76 20.82 -0.35 -7.24
CA PRO A 76 19.44 -0.45 -6.79
C PRO A 76 18.82 0.93 -6.56
N ARG A 77 17.67 1.20 -7.19
CA ARG A 77 16.93 2.45 -7.06
C ARG A 77 15.57 2.26 -6.41
N SER A 78 15.22 3.17 -5.51
CA SER A 78 13.93 3.20 -4.86
C SER A 78 12.86 3.78 -5.76
N PHE A 79 11.73 3.07 -5.87
CA PHE A 79 10.55 3.51 -6.61
C PHE A 79 9.26 3.12 -5.89
N PHE A 80 8.21 3.88 -6.14
CA PHE A 80 6.86 3.58 -5.74
C PHE A 80 6.04 3.17 -6.97
N LEU A 81 5.23 2.13 -6.82
CA LEU A 81 4.32 1.65 -7.85
C LEU A 81 2.87 1.83 -7.39
N TYR A 82 2.19 2.78 -8.02
CA TYR A 82 0.75 2.91 -7.92
C TYR A 82 0.08 2.10 -9.02
N ASP A 83 -1.01 1.43 -8.67
CA ASP A 83 -1.89 0.72 -9.61
C ASP A 83 -3.30 0.86 -9.07
N SER A 84 -4.16 1.59 -9.79
CA SER A 84 -5.57 1.82 -9.42
C SER A 84 -6.42 0.56 -9.54
N GLY A 85 -5.86 -0.51 -10.11
CA GLY A 85 -6.41 -1.85 -10.10
C GLY A 85 -7.24 -2.19 -11.34
N PRO A 86 -7.44 -3.49 -11.60
CA PRO A 86 -8.07 -3.99 -12.83
C PRO A 86 -9.57 -3.69 -12.94
N GLU A 87 -10.24 -3.38 -11.82
CA GLU A 87 -11.67 -3.06 -11.78
C GLU A 87 -11.96 -1.57 -12.06
N SER A 88 -10.92 -0.75 -12.25
CA SER A 88 -11.09 0.63 -12.69
C SER A 88 -11.46 0.65 -14.17
N ARG A 89 -12.43 1.48 -14.55
CA ARG A 89 -12.79 1.70 -15.96
C ARG A 89 -11.58 2.19 -16.75
N ASP A 90 -10.81 3.07 -16.12
CA ASP A 90 -9.55 3.60 -16.60
C ASP A 90 -8.47 3.19 -15.58
N ARG A 91 -7.80 2.06 -15.85
CA ARG A 91 -6.72 1.57 -14.98
C ARG A 91 -5.49 2.44 -15.16
N VAL A 92 -5.04 3.04 -14.08
CA VAL A 92 -3.87 3.91 -14.02
C VAL A 92 -2.76 3.18 -13.28
N ILE A 93 -1.58 3.11 -13.91
CA ILE A 93 -0.36 2.57 -13.30
C ILE A 93 0.69 3.68 -13.32
N LEU A 94 1.18 4.09 -12.14
CA LEU A 94 2.20 5.13 -12.02
C LEU A 94 3.46 4.55 -11.39
N PHE A 95 4.59 4.89 -12.00
CA PHE A 95 5.92 4.61 -11.48
C PHE A 95 6.53 5.92 -11.02
N VAL A 96 6.83 6.03 -9.72
CA VAL A 96 7.31 7.26 -9.12
C VAL A 96 8.67 7.01 -8.47
N SER A 97 9.69 7.73 -8.92
CA SER A 97 10.98 7.76 -8.22
C SER A 97 10.92 8.75 -7.06
N GLN A 98 11.83 8.60 -6.10
CA GLN A 98 11.90 9.53 -4.97
C GLN A 98 12.19 10.97 -5.44
N GLN A 99 13.04 11.12 -6.46
CA GLN A 99 13.32 12.39 -7.12
C GLN A 99 12.09 12.98 -7.82
N GLY A 100 11.30 12.15 -8.50
CA GLY A 100 10.07 12.60 -9.16
C GLY A 100 8.98 13.08 -8.19
N LEU A 101 9.07 12.68 -6.91
CA LEU A 101 8.19 13.19 -5.84
C LEU A 101 8.72 14.47 -5.18
N GLN A 102 10.04 14.72 -5.26
CA GLN A 102 10.73 15.84 -4.61
C GLN A 102 10.97 17.05 -5.55
N GLN A 103 10.95 16.85 -6.86
CA GLN A 103 11.11 17.93 -7.84
C GLN A 103 9.79 18.69 -8.05
N GLN A 104 9.38 19.48 -7.05
CA GLN A 104 8.58 20.70 -7.20
C GLN A 104 8.96 21.72 -6.10
#